data_AF-A0A2G9PQ37-F1
#
_entry.id   AF-A0A2G9PQ37-F1
#
_cell.length_a   1.000
_cell.length_b   1.000
_cell.length_c   1.000
_cell.angle_alpha   90.00
_cell.angle_beta   90.00
_cell.angle_gamma   90.00
#
_symmetry.space_group_name_H-M   'P 1'
#
loop_
_entity.id
_entity.type
_entity.pdbx_description
1 polymer ?
#
loop_
_entity_poly.entity_id
_entity_poly.type
_entity_poly.pdbx_seq_one_letter_code
_entity_poly.pdbx_strand_id
1 'polypeptide(L)'
;NLRRCKEKGLKAISHDLNKKLPLPSGSFDCVFCSHTLEHVDSPINLLREINRVLKKDGTIIIGLPTDYSVHSLLIDNFFKGHSGHLYSFSLDNLGQLFKKTGFSHQATYLDLNLVRRLKIEFVMDIMNWFPAKMFMWIAPAFWYVGEKTENCLVI
;
A
#
# COMPACT_ATOMS: atom_id res chain seq x y z
N ASN A 1 18.12 0.29 -10.97
CA ASN A 1 17.35 -0.88 -10.49
C ASN A 1 17.01 -1.92 -11.55
N LEU A 2 16.54 -1.54 -12.75
CA LEU A 2 16.13 -2.49 -13.80
C LEU A 2 17.18 -3.55 -14.16
N ARG A 3 18.44 -3.13 -14.38
CA ARG A 3 19.54 -4.05 -14.68
C ARG A 3 19.70 -5.13 -13.60
N ARG A 4 19.71 -4.72 -12.33
CA ARG A 4 19.83 -5.63 -11.17
C ARG A 4 18.65 -6.60 -11.06
N CYS A 5 17.44 -6.17 -11.41
CA CYS A 5 16.27 -7.06 -11.46
C CYS A 5 16.45 -8.13 -12.56
N LYS A 6 16.88 -7.72 -13.76
CA LYS A 6 17.12 -8.64 -14.88
C LYS A 6 18.27 -9.62 -14.60
N GLU A 7 19.35 -9.17 -13.95
CA GLU A 7 20.45 -10.03 -13.50
C GLU A 7 19.98 -11.12 -12.52
N LYS A 8 18.91 -10.85 -11.75
CA LYS A 8 18.27 -11.83 -10.86
C LYS A 8 17.21 -12.71 -11.56
N GLY A 9 17.09 -12.63 -12.89
CA GLY A 9 16.10 -13.39 -13.66
C GLY A 9 14.67 -12.85 -13.58
N LEU A 10 14.46 -11.64 -13.01
CA LEU A 10 13.14 -11.05 -12.91
C LEU A 10 12.72 -10.38 -14.23
N LYS A 11 11.45 -10.55 -14.60
CA LYS A 11 10.84 -9.79 -15.70
C LYS A 11 10.59 -8.35 -15.21
N ALA A 12 11.44 -7.42 -15.64
CA ALA A 12 11.37 -6.02 -15.24
C ALA A 12 11.25 -5.08 -16.44
N ILE A 13 10.33 -4.11 -16.34
CA ILE A 13 10.05 -3.11 -17.36
C ILE A 13 10.22 -1.70 -16.78
N SER A 14 10.70 -0.76 -17.61
CA SER A 14 10.69 0.67 -17.27
C SER A 14 9.37 1.26 -17.76
N HIS A 15 8.59 1.87 -16.88
CA HIS A 15 7.32 2.49 -17.26
C HIS A 15 6.93 3.63 -16.31
N ASP A 16 6.19 4.61 -16.82
CA ASP A 16 5.59 5.69 -16.05
C ASP A 16 4.23 5.23 -15.48
N LEU A 17 4.14 5.15 -14.15
CA LEU A 17 2.94 4.69 -13.45
C LEU A 17 1.76 5.68 -13.51
N ASN A 18 1.99 6.91 -13.97
CA ASN A 18 0.92 7.86 -14.30
C ASN A 18 0.25 7.57 -15.66
N LYS A 19 0.77 6.60 -16.41
CA LYS A 19 0.20 6.15 -17.69
C LYS A 19 -0.39 4.75 -17.56
N LYS A 20 -1.26 4.40 -18.51
CA LYS A 20 -1.80 3.04 -18.65
C LYS A 20 -0.66 2.01 -18.65
N LEU A 21 -0.78 0.96 -17.83
CA LEU A 21 0.26 -0.05 -17.70
C LEU A 21 0.31 -0.91 -18.98
N PRO A 22 1.50 -1.23 -19.51
CA PRO A 22 1.68 -2.06 -20.70
C PRO A 22 1.53 -3.55 -20.35
N LEU A 23 0.47 -3.87 -19.61
CA LEU A 23 0.16 -5.18 -19.06
C LEU A 23 -1.27 -5.57 -19.43
N PRO A 24 -1.52 -6.84 -19.81
CA PRO A 24 -2.86 -7.29 -20.17
C PRO A 24 -3.80 -7.29 -18.97
N SER A 25 -5.09 -7.09 -19.23
CA SER A 25 -6.13 -7.18 -18.20
C SER A 25 -6.24 -8.61 -17.67
N GLY A 26 -6.60 -8.78 -16.40
CA GLY A 26 -6.89 -10.10 -15.82
C GLY A 26 -5.72 -11.08 -15.89
N SER A 27 -4.48 -10.62 -15.75
CA SER A 27 -3.28 -11.42 -15.96
C SER A 27 -2.52 -11.77 -14.68
N PHE A 28 -2.79 -11.07 -13.58
CA PHE A 28 -2.11 -11.29 -12.29
C PHE A 28 -3.07 -11.76 -11.21
N ASP A 29 -2.65 -12.76 -10.43
CA ASP A 29 -3.37 -13.21 -9.24
C ASP A 29 -3.19 -12.24 -8.05
N CYS A 30 -2.04 -11.56 -8.01
CA CYS A 30 -1.70 -10.61 -6.95
C CYS A 30 -0.87 -9.44 -7.49
N VAL A 31 -1.10 -8.24 -6.95
CA VAL A 31 -0.28 -7.05 -7.17
C VAL A 31 0.25 -6.53 -5.84
N PHE A 32 1.57 -6.40 -5.76
CA PHE A 32 2.28 -5.85 -4.61
C PHE A 32 2.81 -4.44 -4.94
N CYS A 33 2.33 -3.44 -4.21
CA CYS A 33 2.63 -2.02 -4.40
C CYS A 33 3.28 -1.47 -3.12
N SER A 34 4.61 -1.53 -3.03
CA SER A 34 5.34 -1.09 -1.84
C SER A 34 5.86 0.33 -2.05
N HIS A 35 5.42 1.26 -1.21
CA HIS A 35 5.90 2.65 -1.16
C HIS A 35 5.97 3.32 -2.54
N THR A 36 4.84 3.31 -3.24
CA THR A 36 4.75 3.75 -4.64
C THR A 36 3.51 4.61 -4.88
N LEU A 37 2.38 4.27 -4.25
CA LEU A 37 1.11 4.96 -4.47
C LEU A 37 1.14 6.44 -4.01
N GLU A 38 1.93 6.75 -2.99
CA GLU A 38 2.14 8.09 -2.45
C GLU A 38 2.97 9.01 -3.36
N HIS A 39 3.57 8.45 -4.41
CA HIS A 39 4.45 9.16 -5.34
C HIS A 39 3.81 9.47 -6.70
N VAL A 40 2.67 8.85 -7.04
CA VAL A 40 2.02 9.06 -8.34
C VAL A 40 1.09 10.26 -8.29
N ASP A 41 0.94 10.97 -9.41
CA ASP A 41 0.10 12.17 -9.53
C ASP A 41 -1.39 11.84 -9.35
N SER A 42 -1.78 10.60 -9.64
CA SER A 42 -3.17 10.15 -9.54
C SER A 42 -3.27 8.73 -8.96
N PRO A 43 -3.37 8.62 -7.61
CA PRO A 43 -3.54 7.33 -6.94
C PRO A 43 -4.76 6.54 -7.44
N ILE A 44 -5.86 7.24 -7.75
CA ILE A 44 -7.09 6.62 -8.25
C ILE A 44 -6.89 5.96 -9.63
N ASN A 45 -6.08 6.57 -10.52
CA ASN A 45 -5.81 6.01 -11.84
C ASN A 45 -4.91 4.78 -11.75
N LEU A 46 -3.86 4.84 -10.91
CA LEU A 46 -3.02 3.67 -10.67
C LEU A 46 -3.81 2.52 -10.06
N LEU A 47 -4.66 2.78 -9.06
CA LEU A 47 -5.52 1.74 -8.46
C LEU A 47 -6.49 1.12 -9.47
N ARG A 48 -7.07 1.91 -10.39
CA ARG A 48 -7.91 1.38 -11.48
C ARG A 48 -7.11 0.52 -12.47
N GLU A 49 -5.88 0.91 -12.79
CA GLU A 49 -5.00 0.08 -13.63
C GLU A 49 -4.58 -1.21 -12.92
N ILE A 50 -4.30 -1.15 -11.61
CA ILE A 50 -4.06 -2.34 -10.79
C ILE A 50 -5.29 -3.26 -10.80
N ASN A 51 -6.49 -2.70 -10.61
CA ASN A 51 -7.74 -3.46 -10.71
C ASN A 51 -7.87 -4.13 -12.09
N ARG A 52 -7.60 -3.40 -13.17
CA ARG A 52 -7.68 -3.91 -14.54
C ARG A 52 -6.75 -5.10 -14.77
N VAL A 53 -5.49 -5.03 -14.33
CA VAL A 53 -4.50 -6.10 -14.55
C VAL A 53 -4.70 -7.30 -13.64
N LEU A 54 -5.37 -7.13 -12.49
CA LEU A 54 -5.74 -8.23 -11.61
C LEU A 54 -6.84 -9.11 -12.22
N LYS A 55 -6.69 -10.43 -12.07
CA LYS A 55 -7.74 -11.42 -12.30
C LYS A 55 -8.93 -11.17 -11.38
N LYS A 56 -10.09 -11.77 -11.71
CA LYS A 56 -11.21 -11.85 -10.78
C LYS A 56 -10.73 -12.47 -9.46
N ASP A 57 -11.20 -11.93 -8.33
CA ASP A 57 -10.81 -12.31 -6.97
C ASP A 57 -9.30 -12.12 -6.67
N GLY A 58 -8.61 -11.34 -7.52
CA GLY A 58 -7.19 -11.03 -7.36
C GLY A 58 -6.91 -10.12 -6.18
N THR A 59 -5.75 -10.30 -5.55
CA THR A 59 -5.36 -9.57 -4.34
C THR A 59 -4.50 -8.35 -4.65
N ILE A 60 -4.72 -7.25 -3.94
CA ILE A 60 -3.82 -6.09 -3.91
C ILE A 60 -3.22 -5.95 -2.51
N ILE A 61 -1.92 -5.73 -2.44
CA ILE A 61 -1.19 -5.47 -1.20
C ILE A 61 -0.45 -4.14 -1.38
N ILE A 62 -0.74 -3.16 -0.52
CA ILE A 62 -0.13 -1.82 -0.59
C ILE A 62 0.62 -1.54 0.71
N GLY A 63 1.88 -1.13 0.60
CA GLY A 63 2.67 -0.62 1.74
C GLY A 63 2.80 0.89 1.66
N LEU A 64 2.47 1.60 2.75
CA LEU A 64 2.46 3.06 2.82
C LEU A 64 3.11 3.57 4.12
N PRO A 65 3.77 4.74 4.11
CA PRO A 65 4.27 5.38 5.30
C PRO A 65 3.12 6.04 6.09
N THR A 66 3.31 6.19 7.40
CA THR A 66 2.41 6.93 8.28
C THR A 66 3.03 8.29 8.63
N ASP A 67 2.40 9.39 8.21
CA ASP A 67 2.88 10.75 8.44
C ASP A 67 2.67 11.27 9.88
N TYR A 68 1.68 10.75 10.61
CA TYR A 68 1.35 11.16 11.98
C TYR A 68 1.87 10.21 13.06
N SER A 69 2.77 9.28 12.72
CA SER A 69 3.38 8.40 13.73
C SER A 69 4.35 9.19 14.63
N VAL A 70 4.52 8.76 15.88
CA VAL A 70 5.53 9.30 16.81
C VAL A 70 6.93 9.19 16.18
N HIS A 71 7.17 8.15 15.39
CA HIS A 71 8.38 8.01 14.59
C HIS A 71 8.53 9.16 13.57
N SER A 72 7.48 9.51 12.84
CA SER A 72 7.46 10.64 11.91
C SER A 72 7.69 12.00 12.59
N LEU A 73 7.21 12.14 13.82
CA LEU A 73 7.35 13.37 14.60
C LEU A 73 8.73 13.54 15.24
N LEU A 74 9.37 12.44 15.70
CA LEU A 74 10.57 12.50 16.53
C LEU A 74 11.84 11.95 15.87
N ILE A 75 11.73 11.13 14.83
CA ILE A 75 12.86 10.36 14.27
C ILE A 75 13.07 10.71 12.79
N ASP A 76 12.13 10.34 11.93
CA ASP A 76 12.24 10.53 10.48
C ASP A 76 10.90 10.96 9.90
N ASN A 77 10.83 12.21 9.45
CA ASN A 77 9.65 12.72 8.79
C ASN A 77 9.75 12.43 7.29
N PHE A 78 9.16 11.31 6.86
CA PHE A 78 9.12 10.91 5.45
C PHE A 78 8.58 12.01 4.52
N PHE A 79 7.80 12.97 5.03
CA PHE A 79 7.18 14.03 4.25
C PHE A 79 7.95 15.36 4.29
N LYS A 80 8.98 15.51 5.14
CA LYS A 80 9.87 16.68 5.14
C LYS A 80 11.14 16.38 4.35
N GLY A 81 11.43 17.20 3.34
CA GLY A 81 12.67 17.11 2.54
C GLY A 81 12.67 16.05 1.43
N HIS A 82 11.69 15.15 1.39
CA HIS A 82 11.49 14.22 0.27
C HIS A 82 10.47 14.80 -0.71
N SER A 83 10.96 15.41 -1.80
CA SER A 83 10.13 16.09 -2.81
C SER A 83 9.19 15.17 -3.61
N GLY A 84 9.17 13.87 -3.32
CA GLY A 84 8.39 12.87 -4.06
C GLY A 84 7.15 12.35 -3.34
N HIS A 85 6.97 12.55 -2.02
CA HIS A 85 5.77 12.10 -1.32
C HIS A 85 4.64 13.13 -1.49
N LEU A 86 3.77 12.90 -2.47
CA LEU A 86 2.67 13.80 -2.81
C LEU A 86 1.46 13.62 -1.87
N TYR A 87 1.27 12.40 -1.34
CA TYR A 87 0.10 12.03 -0.56
C TYR A 87 0.45 11.33 0.74
N SER A 88 -0.28 11.67 1.80
CA SER A 88 -0.40 10.85 3.00
C SER A 88 -1.76 10.16 3.03
N PHE A 89 -1.77 8.89 3.45
CA PHE A 89 -2.97 8.07 3.49
C PHE A 89 -3.32 7.66 4.92
N SER A 90 -4.55 7.96 5.32
CA SER A 90 -5.17 7.35 6.49
C SER A 90 -5.88 6.06 6.08
N LEU A 91 -6.18 5.18 7.04
CA LEU A 91 -6.98 3.98 6.76
C LEU A 91 -8.37 4.34 6.19
N ASP A 92 -8.93 5.48 6.60
CA ASP A 92 -10.24 5.94 6.14
C ASP A 92 -10.20 6.42 4.69
N ASN A 93 -9.24 7.29 4.32
CA ASN A 93 -9.17 7.82 2.95
C ASN A 93 -8.76 6.72 1.94
N LEU A 94 -7.90 5.79 2.35
CA LEU A 94 -7.50 4.64 1.56
C LEU A 94 -8.67 3.67 1.36
N GLY A 95 -9.47 3.43 2.40
CA GLY A 95 -10.69 2.64 2.31
C GLY A 95 -11.71 3.24 1.32
N GLN A 96 -11.84 4.57 1.29
CA GLN A 96 -12.70 5.24 0.31
C GLN A 96 -12.15 5.13 -1.12
N LEU A 97 -10.83 5.21 -1.30
CA LEU A 97 -10.19 4.98 -2.59
C LEU A 97 -10.40 3.54 -3.08
N PHE A 98 -10.25 2.55 -2.20
CA PHE A 98 -10.49 1.14 -2.52
C PHE A 98 -11.91 0.93 -3.02
N LYS A 99 -12.92 1.43 -2.29
CA LYS A 99 -14.32 1.35 -2.72
C LYS A 99 -14.56 1.99 -4.09
N LYS A 100 -13.97 3.17 -4.34
CA LYS A 100 -14.10 3.90 -5.62
C LYS A 100 -13.37 3.23 -6.79
N THR A 101 -12.45 2.31 -6.52
CA THR A 101 -11.58 1.69 -7.52
C THR A 101 -11.79 0.18 -7.65
N GLY A 102 -12.88 -0.33 -7.07
CA GLY A 102 -13.29 -1.73 -7.21
C GLY A 102 -12.51 -2.67 -6.31
N PHE A 103 -12.24 -2.27 -5.06
CA PHE A 103 -11.63 -3.11 -4.05
C PHE A 103 -12.43 -3.13 -2.75
N SER A 104 -12.40 -4.27 -2.07
CA SER A 104 -12.77 -4.40 -0.65
C SER A 104 -11.51 -4.49 0.20
N HIS A 105 -11.57 -3.95 1.41
CA HIS A 105 -10.53 -4.14 2.41
C HIS A 105 -10.68 -5.51 3.06
N GLN A 106 -9.55 -6.22 3.23
CA GLN A 106 -9.50 -7.53 3.86
C GLN A 106 -8.70 -7.51 5.16
N ALA A 107 -7.53 -6.87 5.17
CA ALA A 107 -6.66 -6.83 6.34
C ALA A 107 -5.74 -5.60 6.35
N THR A 108 -5.32 -5.20 7.55
CA THR A 108 -4.29 -4.17 7.76
C THR A 108 -3.22 -4.72 8.68
N TYR A 109 -1.95 -4.60 8.30
CA TYR A 109 -0.81 -4.97 9.11
C TYR A 109 0.01 -3.75 9.42
N LEU A 110 0.34 -3.54 10.69
CA LEU A 110 1.14 -2.39 11.11
C LEU A 110 2.62 -2.78 11.14
N ASP A 111 3.48 -1.96 10.57
CA ASP A 111 4.91 -2.13 10.75
C ASP A 111 5.32 -1.58 12.11
N LEU A 112 5.53 -2.49 13.07
CA LEU A 112 5.89 -2.17 14.45
C LEU A 112 7.33 -2.61 14.72
N ASN A 113 8.26 -2.02 13.98
CA ASN A 113 9.70 -2.29 14.08
C ASN A 113 10.24 -2.27 15.52
N LEU A 114 9.73 -1.39 16.38
CA LEU A 114 10.14 -1.32 17.79
C LEU A 114 9.76 -2.58 18.58
N VAL A 115 8.53 -3.08 18.41
CA VAL A 115 8.04 -4.31 19.08
C VAL A 115 8.89 -5.51 18.63
N ARG A 116 9.17 -5.61 17.33
CA ARG A 116 10.00 -6.68 16.77
C ARG A 116 11.45 -6.60 17.26
N ARG A 117 12.01 -5.38 17.36
CA ARG A 117 13.37 -5.16 17.87
C ARG A 117 13.52 -5.55 19.34
N LEU A 118 12.52 -5.23 20.17
CA LEU A 118 12.50 -5.57 21.59
C LEU A 118 12.07 -7.02 21.87
N LYS A 119 11.71 -7.79 20.83
CA LYS A 119 11.26 -9.20 20.92
C LYS A 119 10.09 -9.41 21.89
N ILE A 120 9.24 -8.41 22.03
CA ILE A 120 8.04 -8.46 22.87
C ILE A 120 6.81 -8.85 22.03
N GLU A 121 6.93 -9.97 21.31
CA GLU A 121 5.93 -10.39 20.31
C GLU A 121 4.55 -10.69 20.91
N PHE A 122 4.47 -11.07 22.19
CA PHE A 122 3.20 -11.25 22.90
C PHE A 122 2.31 -9.99 22.89
N VAL A 123 2.91 -8.80 22.75
CA VAL A 123 2.16 -7.54 22.64
C VAL A 123 1.34 -7.53 21.35
N MET A 124 1.83 -8.14 20.27
CA MET A 124 1.09 -8.24 19.01
C MET A 124 -0.20 -9.03 19.18
N ASP A 125 -0.17 -10.13 19.94
CA ASP A 125 -1.35 -10.95 20.20
C ASP A 125 -2.43 -10.17 20.94
N ILE A 126 -2.02 -9.34 21.91
CA ILE A 126 -2.93 -8.44 22.63
C ILE A 126 -3.48 -7.36 21.68
N MET A 127 -2.61 -6.78 20.84
CA MET A 127 -3.01 -5.73 19.90
C MET A 127 -4.03 -6.22 18.87
N ASN A 128 -3.97 -7.50 18.47
CA ASN A 128 -4.91 -8.09 17.52
C ASN A 128 -6.37 -8.12 18.04
N TRP A 129 -6.60 -7.95 19.35
CA TRP A 129 -7.94 -7.83 19.92
C TRP A 129 -8.58 -6.46 19.67
N PHE A 130 -7.82 -5.49 19.19
CA PHE A 130 -8.28 -4.13 19.01
C PHE A 130 -8.15 -3.67 17.54
N PRO A 131 -8.94 -2.67 17.12
CA PRO A 131 -8.84 -2.13 15.77
C PRO A 131 -7.45 -1.53 15.47
N ALA A 132 -6.85 -1.87 14.32
CA ALA A 132 -5.51 -1.41 13.91
C ALA A 132 -5.35 0.12 13.97
N LYS A 133 -6.41 0.89 13.68
CA LYS A 133 -6.41 2.36 13.76
C LYS A 133 -5.94 2.90 15.12
N MET A 134 -6.17 2.15 16.21
CA MET A 134 -5.77 2.52 17.57
C MET A 134 -4.25 2.57 17.76
N PHE A 135 -3.49 1.88 16.90
CA PHE A 135 -2.04 1.73 17.03
C PHE A 135 -1.27 2.36 15.87
N MET A 136 -1.96 3.01 14.92
CA MET A 136 -1.31 3.69 13.79
C MET A 136 -0.28 4.73 14.23
N TRP A 137 -0.50 5.40 15.36
CA TRP A 137 0.39 6.44 15.88
C TRP A 137 1.76 5.91 16.35
N ILE A 138 1.93 4.60 16.57
CA ILE A 138 3.24 3.97 16.86
C ILE A 138 3.84 3.23 15.66
N ALA A 139 3.10 3.13 14.55
CA ALA A 139 3.52 2.40 13.36
C ALA A 139 4.09 3.37 12.29
N PRO A 140 5.40 3.37 12.00
CA PRO A 140 5.98 4.20 10.94
C PRO A 140 5.42 3.92 9.54
N ALA A 141 4.94 2.69 9.30
CA ALA A 141 4.33 2.28 8.06
C ALA A 141 3.24 1.23 8.31
N PHE A 142 2.41 0.97 7.32
CA PHE A 142 1.40 -0.08 7.35
C PHE A 142 1.24 -0.74 5.99
N TRP A 143 0.73 -1.97 6.01
CA TRP A 143 0.33 -2.73 4.84
C TRP A 143 -1.18 -2.85 4.82
N TYR A 144 -1.77 -2.58 3.66
CA TYR A 144 -3.20 -2.61 3.43
C TYR A 144 -3.50 -3.64 2.35
N VAL A 145 -4.25 -4.68 2.72
CA VAL A 145 -4.61 -5.79 1.84
C VAL A 145 -6.05 -5.64 1.42
N GLY A 146 -6.30 -5.77 0.13
CA GLY A 146 -7.64 -5.86 -0.41
C GLY A 146 -7.78 -6.87 -1.51
N GLU A 147 -9.02 -7.03 -1.92
CA GLU A 147 -9.44 -7.97 -2.94
C GLU A 147 -10.25 -7.23 -4.00
N LYS A 148 -10.05 -7.63 -5.25
CA LYS A 148 -10.78 -7.05 -6.38
C LYS A 148 -12.27 -7.39 -6.25
N THR A 149 -13.12 -6.38 -6.38
CA THR A 149 -14.58 -6.52 -6.41
C THR A 149 -15.13 -6.25 -7.81
N GLU A 150 -16.27 -6.85 -8.12
CA GLU A 150 -16.96 -6.63 -9.41
C GLU A 150 -17.72 -5.29 -9.45
N ASN A 151 -17.96 -4.67 -8.30
CA ASN A 151 -18.75 -3.44 -8.17
C ASN A 151 -17.84 -2.21 -8.08
N CYS A 152 -17.47 -1.64 -9.22
CA CYS A 152 -17.10 -0.23 -9.25
C CYS A 152 -18.37 0.59 -9.02
N LEU A 153 -18.47 1.31 -7.90
CA LEU A 153 -19.47 2.35 -7.73
C LEU A 153 -19.18 3.44 -8.77
N VAL A 154 -19.88 3.38 -9.91
CA VAL A 154 -19.97 4.49 -10.85
C VAL A 154 -20.84 5.54 -10.16
N ILE A 155 -20.23 6.63 -9.73
CA ILE A 155 -20.93 7.82 -9.23
C ILE A 155 -20.95 8.82 -10.38
#